data_AF-A0A840Q622-F1
#
_entry.id   AF-A0A840Q622-F1
#
_cell.length_a   1.000
_cell.length_b   1.000
_cell.length_c   1.000
_cell.angle_alpha   90.00
_cell.angle_beta   90.00
_cell.angle_gamma   90.00
#
_symmetry.space_group_name_H-M   'P 1'
#
loop_
_entity.id
_entity.type
_entity.pdbx_description
1 polymer ?
#
loop_
_entity_poly.entity_id
_entity_poly.type
_entity_poly.pdbx_seq_one_letter_code
_entity_poly.pdbx_strand_id
1 'polypeptide(L)'
;MIDGDTVELADGRRIGLLGVDAPAAETCAGPGATEFTRSKVQGQTVKLHREPGVITDQDGRTLGYLQYGAPNYANDLGDDLVMEGWAKTADNGANPAYMDNVKSSADIAEFRSRENHGEPCGEPKVYGDDNGGGTPDYKVDVDVDAPHVNLPDGALTGGFCARKWWC
;
A
#
# COMPACT_ATOMS: atom_id res chain seq x y z
N MET A 1 -11.38 6.58 -12.43
CA MET A 1 -11.05 6.27 -11.03
C MET A 1 -11.80 7.24 -10.15
N ILE A 2 -12.41 6.76 -9.07
CA ILE A 2 -13.21 7.60 -8.17
C ILE A 2 -12.38 7.99 -6.95
N ASP A 3 -11.82 7.02 -6.24
CA ASP A 3 -10.90 7.18 -5.10
C ASP A 3 -9.85 6.04 -5.10
N GLY A 4 -9.32 5.59 -3.96
CA GLY A 4 -8.34 4.49 -3.91
C GLY A 4 -8.96 3.10 -4.07
N ASP A 5 -10.13 2.86 -3.49
CA ASP A 5 -10.78 1.55 -3.41
C ASP A 5 -12.04 1.42 -4.28
N THR A 6 -12.36 2.46 -5.05
CA THR A 6 -13.51 2.49 -5.95
C THR A 6 -13.12 2.75 -7.41
N VAL A 7 -13.26 1.71 -8.24
CA VAL A 7 -12.95 1.75 -9.69
C VAL A 7 -14.23 1.93 -10.50
N GLU A 8 -14.18 2.74 -11.55
CA GLU A 8 -15.23 2.80 -12.58
C GLU A 8 -14.77 2.06 -13.83
N LEU A 9 -15.57 1.09 -14.29
CA LEU A 9 -15.30 0.29 -15.48
C LEU A 9 -15.81 1.01 -16.73
N ALA A 10 -15.31 0.59 -17.91
CA ALA A 10 -15.71 1.17 -19.19
C ALA A 10 -17.21 1.00 -19.51
N ASP A 11 -17.89 0.03 -18.89
CA ASP A 11 -19.34 -0.17 -19.02
C ASP A 11 -20.17 0.68 -18.04
N GLY A 12 -19.52 1.59 -17.30
CA GLY A 12 -20.15 2.50 -16.34
C GLY A 12 -20.42 1.88 -14.96
N ARG A 13 -20.12 0.59 -14.74
CA ARG A 13 -20.23 0.00 -13.41
C ARG A 13 -19.16 0.53 -12.49
N ARG A 14 -19.57 0.84 -11.26
CA ARG A 14 -18.67 1.19 -10.16
C ARG A 14 -18.42 -0.04 -9.30
N ILE A 15 -17.15 -0.31 -9.02
CA ILE A 15 -16.69 -1.45 -8.24
C ILE A 15 -16.06 -0.92 -6.97
N GLY A 16 -16.60 -1.29 -5.81
CA GLY A 16 -15.97 -1.06 -4.51
C GLY A 16 -15.22 -2.30 -4.05
N LEU A 17 -14.00 -2.13 -3.55
CA LEU A 17 -13.18 -3.25 -3.10
C LEU A 17 -13.67 -3.81 -1.76
N LEU A 18 -13.74 -5.14 -1.68
CA LEU A 18 -13.99 -5.85 -0.43
C LEU A 18 -12.70 -5.99 0.39
N GLY A 19 -12.82 -5.87 1.70
CA GLY A 19 -11.77 -6.11 2.69
C GLY A 19 -10.85 -4.94 2.97
N VAL A 20 -11.00 -3.84 2.23
CA VAL A 20 -10.15 -2.65 2.31
C VAL A 20 -10.98 -1.37 2.28
N ASP A 21 -10.44 -0.32 2.87
CA ASP A 21 -10.98 1.04 2.88
C ASP A 21 -9.85 2.03 2.59
N ALA A 22 -9.94 2.72 1.46
CA ALA A 22 -8.99 3.73 1.06
C ALA A 22 -9.51 5.14 1.39
N PRO A 23 -8.62 6.10 1.71
CA PRO A 23 -9.04 7.48 1.92
C PRO A 23 -9.77 8.03 0.69
N ALA A 24 -10.91 8.68 0.92
CA ALA A 24 -11.66 9.35 -0.14
C ALA A 24 -10.78 10.38 -0.87
N ALA A 25 -11.01 10.58 -2.16
CA ALA A 25 -10.10 11.31 -3.06
C ALA A 25 -9.82 12.78 -2.63
N GLU A 26 -10.74 13.40 -1.90
CA GLU A 26 -10.65 14.76 -1.39
C GLU A 26 -9.95 14.88 -0.02
N THR A 27 -9.66 13.75 0.63
CA THR A 27 -8.85 13.71 1.85
C THR A 27 -7.37 13.85 1.52
N CYS A 28 -6.53 14.18 2.50
CA CYS A 28 -5.13 14.49 2.22
C CYS A 28 -4.34 13.32 1.57
N ALA A 29 -4.63 12.06 1.95
CA ALA A 29 -4.01 10.87 1.36
C ALA A 29 -4.75 10.35 0.11
N GLY A 30 -5.98 10.83 -0.12
CA GLY A 30 -6.86 10.38 -1.19
C GLY A 30 -6.28 10.45 -2.60
N PRO A 31 -5.65 11.57 -3.02
CA PRO A 31 -5.06 11.67 -4.35
C PRO A 31 -3.95 10.65 -4.59
N GLY A 32 -3.16 10.33 -3.56
CA GLY A 32 -2.09 9.33 -3.63
C GLY A 32 -2.64 7.92 -3.82
N ALA A 33 -3.63 7.53 -3.01
CA ALA A 33 -4.31 6.25 -3.15
C ALA A 33 -5.00 6.11 -4.52
N THR A 34 -5.65 7.19 -4.99
CA THR A 34 -6.30 7.25 -6.30
C THR A 34 -5.29 7.05 -7.44
N GLU A 35 -4.14 7.73 -7.38
CA GLU A 35 -3.11 7.62 -8.40
C GLU A 35 -2.42 6.26 -8.37
N PHE A 36 -2.20 5.68 -7.18
CA PHE A 36 -1.70 4.32 -7.03
C PHE A 36 -2.61 3.34 -7.78
N THR A 37 -3.90 3.33 -7.47
CA THR A 37 -4.84 2.43 -8.15
C THR A 37 -4.90 2.70 -9.64
N ARG A 38 -4.94 3.97 -10.05
CA ARG A 38 -4.90 4.36 -11.45
C ARG A 38 -3.70 3.76 -12.18
N SER A 39 -2.50 3.84 -11.58
CA SER A 39 -1.27 3.30 -12.16
C SER A 39 -1.31 1.78 -12.37
N LYS A 40 -2.08 1.06 -11.55
CA LYS A 40 -2.22 -0.41 -11.64
C LYS A 40 -3.23 -0.86 -12.68
N VAL A 41 -4.36 -0.16 -12.82
CA VAL A 41 -5.51 -0.70 -13.58
C VAL A 41 -6.00 0.18 -14.73
N GLN A 42 -5.58 1.44 -14.85
CA GLN A 42 -6.09 2.30 -15.92
C GLN A 42 -5.72 1.75 -17.31
N GLY A 43 -6.74 1.63 -18.17
CA GLY A 43 -6.58 1.10 -19.53
C GLY A 43 -6.28 -0.41 -19.59
N GLN A 44 -6.26 -1.10 -18.45
CA GLN A 44 -6.02 -2.53 -18.38
C GLN A 44 -7.32 -3.31 -18.27
N THR A 45 -7.30 -4.57 -18.72
CA THR A 45 -8.36 -5.52 -18.38
C THR A 45 -8.13 -6.02 -16.96
N VAL A 46 -9.16 -5.96 -16.12
CA VAL A 46 -9.18 -6.50 -14.76
C VAL A 46 -10.15 -7.66 -14.67
N LYS A 47 -9.95 -8.51 -13.67
CA LYS A 47 -10.85 -9.62 -13.34
C LYS A 47 -11.54 -9.33 -12.02
N LEU A 48 -12.86 -9.34 -12.04
CA LEU A 48 -13.70 -9.13 -10.86
C LEU A 48 -14.13 -10.47 -10.25
N HIS A 49 -13.78 -10.66 -8.98
CA HIS A 49 -14.24 -11.77 -8.15
C HIS A 49 -15.27 -11.26 -7.14
N ARG A 50 -16.40 -11.94 -7.01
CA ARG A 50 -17.51 -11.53 -6.11
C ARG A 50 -17.76 -12.60 -5.06
N GLU A 51 -18.11 -12.16 -3.86
CA GLU A 51 -18.61 -13.05 -2.81
C GLU A 51 -20.07 -13.46 -3.06
N PRO A 52 -20.47 -14.70 -2.76
CA PRO A 52 -21.86 -15.13 -2.85
C PRO A 52 -22.78 -14.27 -1.96
N GLY A 53 -23.87 -13.76 -2.53
CA GLY A 53 -24.86 -12.97 -1.80
C GLY A 53 -24.52 -11.49 -1.62
N VAL A 54 -23.31 -11.07 -1.99
CA VAL A 54 -22.91 -9.66 -2.03
C VAL A 54 -23.16 -9.13 -3.45
N ILE A 55 -24.03 -8.13 -3.58
CA ILE A 55 -24.46 -7.63 -4.89
C ILE A 55 -24.00 -6.18 -5.08
N THR A 56 -24.54 -5.28 -4.27
CA THR A 56 -24.34 -3.85 -4.40
C THR A 56 -24.45 -3.21 -3.02
N ASP A 57 -23.62 -2.21 -2.73
CA ASP A 57 -23.78 -1.40 -1.52
C ASP A 57 -24.88 -0.33 -1.66
N GLN A 58 -25.04 0.48 -0.62
CA GLN A 58 -26.04 1.56 -0.57
C GLN A 58 -25.77 2.67 -1.60
N ASP A 59 -24.52 2.81 -2.04
CA ASP A 59 -24.06 3.82 -3.01
C ASP A 59 -24.15 3.32 -4.46
N GLY A 60 -24.68 2.10 -4.67
CA GLY A 60 -24.84 1.52 -5.99
C GLY A 60 -23.55 0.88 -6.54
N ARG A 61 -22.49 0.73 -5.73
CA ARG A 61 -21.25 0.08 -6.14
C ARG A 61 -21.39 -1.43 -6.05
N THR A 62 -21.01 -2.14 -7.11
CA THR A 62 -20.82 -3.58 -7.06
C THR A 62 -19.62 -3.88 -6.18
N LEU A 63 -19.76 -4.74 -5.17
CA LEU A 63 -18.64 -5.09 -4.29
C LEU A 63 -17.90 -6.33 -4.80
N GLY A 64 -16.58 -6.33 -4.71
CA GLY A 64 -15.76 -7.49 -5.04
C GLY A 64 -14.27 -7.25 -4.94
N TYR A 65 -13.49 -8.28 -5.25
CA TYR A 65 -12.03 -8.22 -5.37
C TYR A 65 -11.65 -7.98 -6.83
N LEU A 66 -10.70 -7.09 -7.06
CA LEU A 66 -10.17 -6.82 -8.40
C LEU A 66 -8.75 -7.38 -8.53
N GLN A 67 -8.56 -8.20 -9.55
CA GLN A 67 -7.25 -8.70 -9.94
C GLN A 67 -6.80 -8.07 -11.26
N TYR A 68 -5.52 -7.78 -11.39
CA TYR A 68 -4.92 -7.16 -12.58
C TYR A 68 -3.62 -7.87 -13.01
N GLY A 69 -3.06 -7.46 -14.14
CA GLY A 69 -1.91 -8.16 -14.75
C GLY A 69 -2.32 -9.31 -15.65
N ALA A 70 -3.17 -9.02 -16.64
CA ALA A 70 -3.54 -9.98 -17.67
C ALA A 70 -2.29 -10.57 -18.38
N PRO A 71 -2.34 -11.83 -18.87
CA PRO A 71 -3.51 -12.72 -18.89
C PRO A 71 -3.72 -13.53 -17.60
N ASN A 72 -2.75 -13.50 -16.67
CA ASN A 72 -2.76 -14.40 -15.51
C ASN A 72 -3.53 -13.83 -14.31
N TYR A 73 -3.71 -12.52 -14.24
CA TYR A 73 -4.43 -11.83 -13.15
C TYR A 73 -3.86 -12.18 -11.77
N ALA A 74 -2.53 -12.15 -11.65
CA ALA A 74 -1.81 -12.63 -10.48
C ALA A 74 -1.75 -11.63 -9.32
N ASN A 75 -2.07 -10.36 -9.58
CA ASN A 75 -1.99 -9.30 -8.57
C ASN A 75 -3.39 -8.95 -8.05
N ASP A 76 -3.52 -8.78 -6.73
CA ASP A 76 -4.75 -8.35 -6.07
C ASP A 76 -4.65 -6.87 -5.71
N LEU A 77 -5.59 -6.06 -6.21
CA LEU A 77 -5.53 -4.61 -6.04
C LEU A 77 -5.77 -4.18 -4.58
N GLY A 78 -6.64 -4.88 -3.85
CA GLY A 78 -6.94 -4.54 -2.45
C GLY A 78 -5.73 -4.84 -1.55
N ASP A 79 -5.12 -6.00 -1.75
CA ASP A 79 -3.91 -6.39 -1.02
C ASP A 79 -2.75 -5.42 -1.29
N ASP A 80 -2.52 -5.05 -2.56
CA ASP A 80 -1.50 -4.07 -2.96
C ASP A 80 -1.73 -2.70 -2.32
N LEU A 81 -2.98 -2.22 -2.27
CA LEU A 81 -3.33 -0.94 -1.64
C LEU A 81 -2.97 -0.95 -0.15
N VAL A 82 -3.23 -2.04 0.55
CA VAL A 82 -2.91 -2.18 1.97
C VAL A 82 -1.40 -2.34 2.18
N MET A 83 -0.74 -3.20 1.41
CA MET A 83 0.70 -3.47 1.51
C MET A 83 1.55 -2.22 1.28
N GLU A 84 1.09 -1.30 0.42
CA GLU A 84 1.74 -0.03 0.12
C GLU A 84 1.28 1.13 1.01
N GLY A 85 0.38 0.87 1.98
CA GLY A 85 -0.06 1.86 2.96
C GLY A 85 -1.09 2.88 2.43
N TRP A 86 -1.73 2.59 1.30
CA TRP A 86 -2.77 3.44 0.69
C TRP A 86 -4.19 3.13 1.15
N ALA A 87 -4.41 1.98 1.81
CA ALA A 87 -5.69 1.59 2.39
C ALA A 87 -5.50 0.88 3.73
N LYS A 88 -6.57 0.83 4.52
CA LYS A 88 -6.67 0.02 5.74
C LYS A 88 -7.55 -1.19 5.52
N THR A 89 -7.44 -2.20 6.38
CA THR A 89 -8.37 -3.33 6.36
C THR A 89 -9.76 -2.88 6.77
N ALA A 90 -10.81 -3.37 6.10
CA ALA A 90 -12.20 -3.05 6.40
C ALA A 90 -13.07 -4.30 6.49
N ASP A 91 -13.95 -4.35 7.48
CA ASP A 91 -14.95 -5.42 7.59
C ASP A 91 -16.22 -5.02 6.83
N ASN A 92 -16.19 -5.21 5.50
CA ASN A 92 -17.28 -4.84 4.59
C ASN A 92 -17.86 -6.06 3.84
N GLY A 93 -17.78 -7.26 4.44
CA GLY A 93 -18.33 -8.49 3.88
C GLY A 93 -17.35 -9.31 3.03
N ALA A 94 -16.05 -9.03 3.13
CA ALA A 94 -15.01 -9.90 2.58
C ALA A 94 -14.96 -11.25 3.30
N ASN A 95 -14.51 -12.28 2.59
CA ASN A 95 -14.33 -13.61 3.15
C ASN A 95 -13.23 -13.61 4.23
N PRO A 96 -13.42 -14.29 5.37
CA PRO A 96 -12.43 -14.39 6.44
C PRO A 96 -11.02 -14.79 5.97
N ALA A 97 -10.89 -15.75 5.06
CA ALA A 97 -9.59 -16.19 4.55
C ALA A 97 -8.87 -15.10 3.73
N TYR A 98 -9.62 -14.28 3.00
CA TYR A 98 -9.06 -13.11 2.33
C TYR A 98 -8.61 -12.07 3.36
N MET A 99 -9.44 -11.83 4.38
CA MET A 99 -9.12 -10.89 5.45
C MET A 99 -7.85 -11.27 6.23
N ASP A 100 -7.58 -12.56 6.44
CA ASP A 100 -6.35 -13.00 7.10
C ASP A 100 -5.10 -12.63 6.28
N ASN A 101 -5.17 -12.73 4.95
CA ASN A 101 -4.09 -12.30 4.06
C ASN A 101 -3.88 -10.78 4.12
N VAL A 102 -4.97 -10.01 3.94
CA VAL A 102 -4.88 -8.54 3.89
C VAL A 102 -4.46 -7.95 5.23
N LYS A 103 -4.86 -8.56 6.37
CA LYS A 103 -4.34 -8.19 7.69
C LYS A 103 -2.83 -8.44 7.80
N SER A 104 -2.34 -9.56 7.28
CA SER A 104 -0.89 -9.83 7.25
C SER A 104 -0.14 -8.78 6.42
N SER A 105 -0.72 -8.33 5.30
CA SER A 105 -0.17 -7.23 4.50
C SER A 105 -0.22 -5.88 5.24
N ALA A 106 -1.28 -5.62 6.01
CA ALA A 106 -1.39 -4.41 6.83
C ALA A 106 -0.32 -4.38 7.92
N ASP A 107 -0.06 -5.51 8.59
CA ASP A 107 0.99 -5.63 9.59
C ASP A 107 2.37 -5.30 8.97
N ILE A 108 2.66 -5.86 7.79
CA ILE A 108 3.90 -5.57 7.04
C ILE A 108 4.00 -4.07 6.68
N ALA A 109 2.90 -3.47 6.18
CA ALA A 109 2.86 -2.06 5.83
C ALA A 109 3.14 -1.18 7.05
N GLU A 110 2.58 -1.52 8.22
CA GLU A 110 2.83 -0.78 9.46
C GLU A 110 4.31 -0.81 9.87
N PHE A 111 4.98 -1.97 9.73
CA PHE A 111 6.43 -2.05 9.95
C PHE A 111 7.19 -1.15 8.98
N ARG A 112 6.85 -1.14 7.69
CA ARG A 112 7.49 -0.27 6.68
C ARG A 112 7.25 1.21 6.96
N SER A 113 6.08 1.59 7.44
CA SER A 113 5.79 2.98 7.82
C SER A 113 6.57 3.43 9.06
N ARG A 114 6.89 2.52 9.97
CA ARG A 114 7.77 2.81 11.10
C ARG A 114 9.23 2.95 10.67
N GLU A 115 9.66 2.27 9.62
CA GLU A 115 11.06 2.28 9.18
C GLU A 115 11.39 3.24 8.02
N ASN A 116 10.47 3.54 7.09
CA ASN A 116 10.79 4.28 5.85
C ASN A 116 9.66 5.13 5.23
N HIS A 117 8.41 5.05 5.70
CA HIS A 117 7.28 5.74 5.06
C HIS A 117 6.41 6.49 6.10
N GLY A 118 6.50 7.82 6.14
CA GLY A 118 5.62 8.65 6.98
C GLY A 118 4.14 8.42 6.64
N GLU A 119 3.24 8.67 7.60
CA GLU A 119 1.81 8.63 7.33
C GLU A 119 1.51 9.61 6.18
N PRO A 120 0.67 9.26 5.20
CA PRO A 120 0.41 10.10 4.04
C PRO A 120 -0.22 11.47 4.39
N CYS A 121 -0.62 11.67 5.66
CA CYS A 121 -1.08 12.94 6.22
C CYS A 121 -0.33 13.41 7.48
N GLY A 122 0.85 12.85 7.75
CA GLY A 122 1.76 13.28 8.81
C GLY A 122 3.04 13.87 8.23
N GLU A 123 3.83 14.51 9.10
CA GLU A 123 5.23 14.81 8.74
C GLU A 123 5.96 13.47 8.47
N PRO A 124 6.89 13.41 7.48
CA PRO A 124 7.70 12.22 7.27
C PRO A 124 8.35 11.81 8.59
N LYS A 125 8.24 10.53 8.99
CA LYS A 125 9.01 10.05 10.14
C LYS A 125 10.48 10.16 9.79
N VAL A 126 11.18 11.10 10.41
CA VAL A 126 12.63 11.20 10.32
C VAL A 126 13.19 10.08 11.19
N TYR A 127 14.08 9.27 10.62
CA TYR A 127 14.80 8.24 11.37
C TYR A 127 15.53 8.90 12.56
N GLY A 128 15.07 8.62 13.79
CA GLY A 128 15.62 9.18 15.03
C GLY A 128 14.69 10.09 15.85
N ASP A 129 13.44 10.34 15.42
CA ASP A 129 12.48 11.14 16.20
C ASP A 129 11.71 10.30 17.24
N ASP A 130 12.46 9.74 18.20
CA ASP A 130 11.91 8.99 19.34
C ASP A 130 11.55 9.95 20.48
N ASN A 131 10.55 10.81 20.29
CA ASN A 131 9.95 11.56 21.41
C ASN A 131 8.91 10.69 22.13
N GLY A 132 9.38 9.64 22.81
CA GLY A 132 8.54 8.71 23.56
C GLY A 132 9.36 7.62 24.22
N GLY A 133 9.77 7.86 25.47
CA GLY A 133 10.70 7.03 26.24
C GLY A 133 10.44 5.53 26.20
N GLY A 134 11.50 4.79 25.87
CA GLY A 134 11.59 3.35 26.00
C GLY A 134 12.36 2.74 24.83
N THR A 135 13.68 2.89 24.84
CA THR A 135 14.57 2.07 24.02
C THR A 135 14.21 0.58 24.22
N PRO A 136 13.78 -0.18 23.20
CA PRO A 136 13.91 -1.61 23.25
C PRO A 136 15.40 -1.88 23.07
N ASP A 137 16.03 -2.39 24.13
CA ASP A 137 17.38 -2.92 24.13
C ASP A 137 17.42 -4.14 23.18
N TYR A 138 17.51 -3.90 21.88
CA TYR A 138 18.00 -4.91 20.95
C TYR A 138 19.51 -4.74 20.90
N LYS A 139 20.22 -5.44 21.77
CA LYS A 139 21.60 -5.81 21.46
C LYS A 139 21.55 -6.83 20.34
N VAL A 140 21.61 -6.37 19.10
CA VAL A 140 22.16 -7.23 18.05
C VAL A 140 23.66 -7.17 18.24
N ASP A 141 24.20 -8.16 18.95
CA ASP A 141 25.62 -8.45 18.93
C ASP A 141 25.96 -8.90 17.50
N VAL A 142 26.22 -7.93 16.61
CA VAL A 142 26.91 -8.21 15.35
C VAL A 142 28.38 -8.36 15.71
N ASP A 143 28.82 -9.61 15.76
CA ASP A 143 30.22 -9.98 15.89
C ASP A 143 30.98 -9.44 14.66
N VAL A 144 31.67 -8.29 14.82
CA VAL A 144 32.50 -7.67 13.79
C VAL A 144 33.98 -7.96 14.05
N ASP A 145 34.34 -9.23 14.08
CA ASP A 145 35.73 -9.67 13.89
C ASP A 145 36.01 -9.91 12.39
N ALA A 146 36.21 -8.83 11.62
CA ALA A 146 37.00 -8.88 10.38
C ALA A 146 37.45 -7.46 9.92
N PRO A 147 38.69 -7.31 9.40
CA PRO A 147 39.47 -6.07 9.54
C PRO A 147 39.16 -4.99 8.49
N HIS A 148 39.37 -3.75 8.94
CA HIS A 148 39.40 -2.48 8.21
C HIS A 148 39.75 -2.59 6.72
N VAL A 149 38.74 -2.41 5.87
CA VAL A 149 38.93 -1.99 4.47
C VAL A 149 38.83 -0.47 4.39
N ASN A 150 39.93 0.18 4.01
CA ASN A 150 39.95 1.59 3.63
C ASN A 150 39.06 1.78 2.39
N LEU A 151 37.80 2.15 2.58
CA LEU A 151 36.92 2.62 1.51
C LEU A 151 36.93 4.16 1.50
N PRO A 152 37.16 4.80 0.35
CA PRO A 152 37.21 6.24 0.24
C PRO A 152 35.87 6.89 0.61
N ASP A 153 35.97 8.01 1.33
CA ASP A 153 34.88 8.79 1.87
C ASP A 153 33.80 9.08 0.82
N GLY A 154 32.62 8.48 1.00
CA GLY A 154 31.44 8.72 0.14
C GLY A 154 30.51 7.53 -0.09
N ALA A 155 30.82 6.33 0.40
CA ALA A 155 30.05 5.11 0.07
C ALA A 155 28.84 4.81 0.98
N LEU A 156 28.55 5.59 2.02
CA LEU A 156 27.48 5.27 3.00
C LEU A 156 26.44 6.38 3.23
N THR A 157 26.30 7.32 2.30
CA THR A 157 25.11 8.19 2.28
C THR A 157 24.42 7.99 0.96
N GLY A 158 23.44 7.07 0.95
CA GLY A 158 22.56 6.81 -0.18
C GLY A 158 22.01 8.13 -0.71
N GLY A 159 22.58 8.53 -1.85
CA GLY A 159 22.37 9.83 -2.44
C GLY A 159 20.95 9.98 -2.94
N PHE A 160 20.32 11.07 -2.53
CA PHE A 160 19.24 11.68 -3.27
C PHE A 160 19.72 11.97 -4.70
N CYS A 161 19.19 11.24 -5.69
CA CYS A 161 19.21 11.69 -7.07
C CYS A 161 18.30 12.91 -7.21
N ALA A 162 18.81 14.07 -6.80
CA ALA A 162 18.22 15.36 -7.05
C ALA A 162 18.64 15.86 -8.45
N ARG A 163 17.65 15.96 -9.33
CA ARG A 163 17.53 16.94 -10.43
C ARG A 163 18.40 16.74 -11.69
N LYS A 164 17.65 16.43 -12.75
CA LYS A 164 17.78 16.83 -14.18
C LYS A 164 18.64 15.97 -15.13
N TRP A 165 17.90 15.31 -16.02
CA TRP A 165 18.16 15.07 -17.46
C TRP A 165 19.23 14.01 -17.82
N TRP A 166 18.70 12.80 -18.11
CA TRP A 166 19.23 11.67 -18.89
C TRP A 166 20.53 10.97 -18.43
N CYS A 167 20.47 9.63 -18.46
CA CYS A 167 21.57 8.69 -18.25
C CYS A 167 22.59 8.71 -19.40
#